data_AF-A0A5C5Q7E7-F1
#
_entry.id   AF-A0A5C5Q7E7-F1
#
_cell.length_a   1.000
_cell.length_b   1.000
_cell.length_c   1.000
_cell.angle_alpha   90.00
_cell.angle_beta   90.00
_cell.angle_gamma   90.00
#
_symmetry.space_group_name_H-M   'P 1'
#
loop_
_entity.id
_entity.type
_entity.pdbx_description
1 polymer ?
#
loop_
_entity_poly.entity_id
_entity_poly.type
_entity_poly.pdbx_seq_one_letter_code
_entity_poly.pdbx_strand_id
1 'polypeptide(L)'
;MSVKSFTVGGVQYNAAMASAVDQDRLMSLLSAAVLERFATAAGAGLEVDDQVLCAMFMSMRQDVKAQVAQMIMARALINGTERPVTVADFGGKMVQYNQLLAELLRWNLSDFFDWLPSGAKGARQEGAASAAQ
;
A
#
# COMPACT_ATOMS: atom_id res chain seq x y z
N MET A 1 13.61 -13.76 -7.08
CA MET A 1 13.43 -12.72 -6.05
C MET A 1 13.36 -11.39 -6.77
N SER A 2 12.20 -10.73 -6.79
CA SER A 2 12.03 -9.43 -7.45
C SER A 2 12.51 -8.32 -6.52
N VAL A 3 13.37 -7.43 -7.02
CA VAL A 3 13.87 -6.24 -6.31
C VAL A 3 13.43 -5.02 -7.09
N LYS A 4 12.89 -4.02 -6.38
CA LYS A 4 12.44 -2.75 -6.95
C LYS A 4 13.00 -1.59 -6.15
N SER A 5 13.33 -0.51 -6.86
CA SER A 5 13.74 0.74 -6.24
C SER A 5 12.53 1.67 -6.03
N PHE A 6 12.51 2.34 -4.90
CA PHE A 6 11.49 3.30 -4.46
C PHE A 6 12.18 4.60 -4.08
N THR A 7 11.59 5.74 -4.39
CA THR A 7 12.19 7.05 -4.08
C THR A 7 11.20 7.87 -3.25
N VAL A 8 11.55 8.09 -1.98
CA VAL A 8 10.69 8.84 -1.06
C VAL A 8 11.52 9.92 -0.38
N GLY A 9 11.01 11.16 -0.38
CA GLY A 9 11.70 12.28 0.27
C GLY A 9 13.10 12.58 -0.29
N GLY A 10 13.36 12.23 -1.55
CA GLY A 10 14.66 12.39 -2.21
C GLY A 10 15.69 11.30 -1.86
N VAL A 11 15.31 10.28 -1.09
CA VAL A 11 16.15 9.12 -0.77
C VAL A 11 15.64 7.91 -1.56
N GLN A 12 16.58 7.14 -2.12
CA GLN A 12 16.26 5.92 -2.84
C GLN A 12 16.47 4.69 -1.95
N TYR A 13 15.49 3.79 -1.99
CA TYR A 13 15.45 2.55 -1.23
C TYR A 13 15.28 1.39 -2.19
N ASN A 14 15.99 0.29 -1.97
CA ASN A 14 15.78 -0.95 -2.70
C ASN A 14 15.08 -1.93 -1.79
N ALA A 15 13.94 -2.46 -2.21
CA ALA A 15 13.24 -3.49 -1.46
C ALA A 15 13.11 -4.75 -2.30
N ALA A 16 13.26 -5.89 -1.64
CA ALA A 16 12.87 -7.16 -2.21
C ALA A 16 11.44 -7.51 -1.80
N MET A 17 10.72 -8.14 -2.72
CA MET A 17 9.36 -8.60 -2.48
C MET A 17 9.32 -9.58 -1.31
N ALA A 18 8.30 -9.44 -0.46
CA ALA A 18 8.03 -10.32 0.67
C ALA A 18 7.76 -11.75 0.19
N SER A 19 7.93 -12.73 1.09
CA SER A 19 7.63 -14.13 0.75
C SER A 19 6.13 -14.33 0.52
N ALA A 20 5.71 -15.38 -0.18
CA ALA A 20 4.29 -15.68 -0.38
C ALA A 20 3.55 -15.87 0.96
N VAL A 21 4.23 -16.42 1.98
CA VAL A 21 3.69 -16.55 3.35
C VAL A 21 3.46 -15.19 4.00
N ASP A 22 4.42 -14.27 3.85
CA ASP A 22 4.28 -12.91 4.38
C ASP A 22 3.25 -12.10 3.60
N GLN A 23 3.13 -12.29 2.28
CA GLN A 23 2.10 -11.66 1.45
C GLN A 23 0.70 -12.11 1.88
N ASP A 24 0.47 -13.42 2.06
CA ASP A 24 -0.80 -13.95 2.56
C ASP A 24 -1.13 -13.41 3.97
N ARG A 25 -0.13 -13.32 4.84
CA ARG A 25 -0.29 -12.74 6.18
C ARG A 25 -0.62 -11.25 6.12
N LEU A 26 0.06 -10.48 5.26
CA LEU A 26 -0.24 -9.06 5.03
C LEU A 26 -1.67 -8.88 4.52
N MET A 27 -2.09 -9.68 3.55
CA MET A 27 -3.44 -9.66 2.99
C MET A 27 -4.47 -9.98 4.08
N SER A 28 -4.25 -11.01 4.88
CA SER A 28 -5.16 -11.38 5.98
C SER A 28 -5.30 -10.29 7.04
N LEU A 29 -4.20 -9.57 7.35
CA LEU A 29 -4.21 -8.47 8.32
C LEU A 29 -4.86 -7.19 7.80
N LEU A 30 -4.76 -6.93 6.49
CA LEU A 30 -5.09 -5.61 5.91
C LEU A 30 -6.35 -5.61 5.04
N SER A 31 -6.75 -6.76 4.49
CA SER A 31 -7.83 -6.86 3.50
C SER A 31 -9.12 -6.18 3.95
N ALA A 32 -9.60 -6.44 5.17
CA ALA A 32 -10.81 -5.80 5.69
C ALA A 32 -10.69 -4.26 5.72
N ALA A 33 -9.59 -3.76 6.28
CA ALA A 33 -9.33 -2.32 6.39
C ALA A 33 -9.15 -1.65 5.01
N VAL A 34 -8.59 -2.36 4.04
CA VAL A 34 -8.46 -1.89 2.65
C VAL A 34 -9.82 -1.89 1.97
N LEU A 35 -10.59 -2.98 2.05
CA LEU A 35 -11.91 -3.09 1.43
C LEU A 35 -12.88 -2.02 1.92
N GLU A 36 -12.93 -1.75 3.22
CA GLU A 36 -13.75 -0.68 3.80
C GLU A 36 -13.41 0.71 3.23
N ARG A 37 -12.11 1.00 3.08
CA ARG A 37 -11.64 2.27 2.51
C ARG A 37 -11.93 2.36 1.01
N PHE A 38 -11.76 1.26 0.28
CA PHE A 38 -12.12 1.18 -1.14
C PHE A 38 -13.62 1.36 -1.36
N ALA A 39 -14.47 0.75 -0.55
CA ALA A 39 -15.92 0.94 -0.63
C ALA A 39 -16.31 2.40 -0.35
N THR A 40 -15.68 3.02 0.67
CA THR A 40 -15.90 4.42 1.00
C THR A 40 -15.45 5.35 -0.13
N ALA A 41 -14.26 5.13 -0.68
CA ALA A 41 -13.73 5.90 -1.80
C ALA A 41 -14.61 5.76 -3.05
N ALA A 42 -15.03 4.53 -3.37
CA ALA A 42 -15.94 4.25 -4.48
C ALA A 42 -17.27 4.98 -4.33
N GLY A 43 -17.86 4.99 -3.13
CA GLY A 43 -19.09 5.75 -2.83
C GLY A 43 -18.93 7.27 -2.99
N ALA A 44 -17.71 7.79 -2.82
CA ALA A 44 -17.37 9.20 -3.05
C ALA A 44 -16.88 9.49 -4.48
N GLY A 45 -16.81 8.48 -5.37
CA GLY A 45 -16.24 8.62 -6.71
C GLY A 45 -14.73 8.85 -6.75
N LEU A 46 -14.03 8.49 -5.67
CA LEU A 46 -12.57 8.62 -5.55
C LEU A 46 -11.89 7.31 -5.94
N GLU A 47 -10.81 7.40 -6.71
CA GLU A 47 -9.93 6.27 -6.92
C GLU A 47 -9.04 6.06 -5.70
N VAL A 48 -8.76 4.81 -5.37
CA VAL A 48 -7.81 4.48 -4.32
C VAL A 48 -6.41 4.45 -4.90
N ASP A 49 -5.60 5.41 -4.47
CA ASP A 49 -4.21 5.56 -4.84
C ASP A 49 -3.27 5.41 -3.62
N ASP A 50 -2.00 5.70 -3.83
CA ASP A 50 -0.98 5.61 -2.79
C ASP A 50 -1.22 6.61 -1.64
N GLN A 51 -1.98 7.69 -1.88
CA GLN A 51 -2.33 8.65 -0.83
C GLN A 51 -3.34 8.06 0.15
N VAL A 52 -4.33 7.32 -0.32
CA VAL A 52 -5.30 6.63 0.54
C VAL A 52 -4.60 5.55 1.37
N LEU A 53 -3.68 4.79 0.77
CA LEU A 53 -2.86 3.80 1.50
C LEU A 53 -1.95 4.48 2.54
N CYS A 54 -1.36 5.62 2.20
CA CYS A 54 -0.56 6.41 3.13
C CYS A 54 -1.40 6.92 4.31
N ALA A 55 -2.62 7.42 4.05
CA ALA A 55 -3.57 7.83 5.09
C ALA A 55 -4.02 6.65 5.97
N MET A 56 -4.17 5.46 5.38
CA MET A 56 -4.41 4.23 6.13
C MET A 56 -3.27 3.95 7.11
N PHE A 57 -2.01 4.00 6.67
CA PHE A 57 -0.86 3.79 7.55
C PHE A 57 -0.71 4.87 8.64
N MET A 58 -1.13 6.10 8.36
CA MET A 58 -1.14 7.18 9.36
C MET A 58 -2.21 6.97 10.44
N SER A 59 -3.36 6.40 10.09
CA SER A 59 -4.49 6.17 11.01
C SER A 59 -4.50 4.79 11.66
N MET A 60 -3.62 3.88 11.22
CA MET A 60 -3.52 2.53 11.74
C MET A 60 -3.03 2.52 13.19
N ARG A 61 -3.60 1.62 14.00
CA ARG A 61 -3.09 1.36 15.35
C ARG A 61 -1.62 0.93 15.29
N GLN A 62 -0.83 1.40 16.25
CA GLN A 62 0.62 1.24 16.23
C GLN A 62 1.08 -0.22 16.27
N ASP A 63 0.38 -1.07 17.01
CA ASP A 63 0.63 -2.51 17.13
C ASP A 63 0.46 -3.25 15.80
N VAL A 64 -0.62 -2.95 15.08
CA VAL A 64 -0.89 -3.52 13.75
C VAL A 64 0.12 -3.00 12.74
N LYS A 65 0.36 -1.69 12.76
CA LYS A 65 1.32 -1.04 11.86
C LYS A 65 2.74 -1.57 12.03
N ALA A 66 3.18 -1.80 13.26
CA ALA A 66 4.49 -2.36 13.53
C ALA A 66 4.67 -3.75 12.92
N GLN A 67 3.64 -4.61 13.04
CA GLN A 67 3.66 -5.95 12.42
C GLN A 67 3.70 -5.88 10.90
N VAL A 68 2.87 -5.02 10.30
CA VAL A 68 2.84 -4.81 8.85
C VAL A 68 4.19 -4.30 8.36
N ALA A 69 4.70 -3.23 8.99
CA ALA A 69 5.97 -2.63 8.65
C ALA A 69 7.12 -3.62 8.78
N GLN A 70 7.15 -4.46 9.81
CA GLN A 70 8.18 -5.49 9.96
C GLN A 70 8.23 -6.42 8.74
N MET A 71 7.07 -6.85 8.22
CA MET A 71 7.03 -7.76 7.07
C MET A 71 7.45 -7.06 5.76
N ILE A 72 6.93 -5.86 5.49
CA ILE A 72 7.24 -5.16 4.22
C ILE A 72 8.62 -4.49 4.20
N MET A 73 9.18 -4.15 5.37
CA MET A 73 10.52 -3.55 5.50
C MET A 73 11.64 -4.57 5.69
N ALA A 74 11.32 -5.86 5.94
CA ALA A 74 12.30 -6.90 6.26
C ALA A 74 13.46 -7.00 5.26
N ARG A 75 13.23 -6.60 4.01
CA ARG A 75 14.22 -6.63 2.92
C ARG A 75 14.37 -5.29 2.22
N ALA A 76 14.10 -4.19 2.92
CA ALA A 76 14.33 -2.83 2.44
C ALA A 76 15.73 -2.35 2.87
N LEU A 77 16.55 -1.96 1.90
CA LEU A 77 17.90 -1.44 2.07
C LEU A 77 17.98 -0.02 1.50
N ILE A 78 18.86 0.81 2.07
CA ILE A 78 19.18 2.11 1.45
C ILE A 78 19.99 1.85 0.17
N ASN A 79 19.59 2.50 -0.94
CA ASN A 79 20.24 2.26 -2.22
C ASN A 79 21.76 2.51 -2.15
N GLY A 80 22.53 1.62 -2.77
CA GLY A 80 23.99 1.66 -2.75
C GLY A 80 24.61 1.19 -1.42
N THR A 81 23.83 0.65 -0.48
CA THR A 81 24.33 0.15 0.81
C THR A 81 23.72 -1.21 1.17
N GLU A 82 24.35 -1.90 2.11
CA GLU A 82 23.79 -3.10 2.76
C GLU A 82 23.01 -2.78 4.04
N ARG A 83 22.78 -1.48 4.33
CA ARG A 83 22.14 -1.05 5.57
C ARG A 83 20.62 -1.20 5.47
N PRO A 84 19.98 -1.95 6.41
CA PRO A 84 18.53 -2.02 6.49
C PRO A 84 17.90 -0.66 6.75
N VAL A 85 16.76 -0.41 6.11
CA VAL A 85 15.94 0.76 6.39
C VAL A 85 15.15 0.54 7.67
N THR A 86 15.19 1.52 8.57
CA THR A 86 14.52 1.48 9.86
C THR A 86 13.63 2.71 10.04
N VAL A 87 12.71 2.68 11.01
CA VAL A 87 11.88 3.85 11.34
C VAL A 87 12.73 5.06 11.79
N ALA A 88 13.92 4.81 12.35
CA ALA A 88 14.83 5.87 12.80
C ALA A 88 15.36 6.73 11.64
N ASP A 89 15.43 6.16 10.42
CA ASP A 89 15.82 6.89 9.21
C ASP A 89 14.83 8.00 8.82
N PHE A 90 13.65 8.00 9.44
CA PHE A 90 12.57 8.94 9.18
C PHE A 90 12.31 9.89 10.36
N GLY A 91 13.28 10.10 11.26
CA GLY A 91 13.17 11.09 12.33
C GLY A 91 12.74 12.47 11.80
N GLY A 92 11.60 12.99 12.28
CA GLY A 92 11.00 14.24 11.79
C GLY A 92 10.32 14.16 10.41
N LYS A 93 10.30 12.97 9.77
CA LYS A 93 9.80 12.72 8.41
C LYS A 93 8.79 11.57 8.38
N MET A 94 7.92 11.48 9.39
CA MET A 94 6.96 10.36 9.55
C MET A 94 5.98 10.21 8.38
N VAL A 95 5.62 11.30 7.68
CA VAL A 95 4.79 11.21 6.47
C VAL A 95 5.51 10.41 5.37
N GLN A 96 6.81 10.67 5.18
CA GLN A 96 7.64 9.93 4.21
C GLN A 96 7.78 8.46 4.59
N TYR A 97 7.88 8.15 5.88
CA TYR A 97 7.84 6.76 6.34
C TYR A 97 6.54 6.06 5.90
N ASN A 98 5.38 6.70 6.09
CA ASN A 98 4.09 6.14 5.67
C ASN A 98 3.94 6.03 4.15
N GLN A 99 4.52 6.97 3.39
CA GLN A 99 4.56 6.90 1.93
C GLN A 99 5.35 5.68 1.48
N LEU A 100 6.53 5.43 2.07
CA LEU A 100 7.32 4.24 1.76
C LEU A 100 6.54 2.95 2.09
N LEU A 101 5.88 2.89 3.25
CA LEU A 101 5.06 1.71 3.60
C LEU A 101 3.90 1.50 2.61
N ALA A 102 3.27 2.57 2.14
CA ALA A 102 2.20 2.50 1.14
C ALA A 102 2.69 1.96 -0.21
N GLU A 103 3.80 2.49 -0.72
CA GLU A 103 4.41 2.04 -1.98
C GLU A 103 4.86 0.58 -1.91
N LEU A 104 5.47 0.18 -0.78
CA LEU A 104 5.88 -1.20 -0.54
C LEU A 104 4.69 -2.14 -0.42
N LEU A 105 3.62 -1.74 0.27
CA LEU A 105 2.41 -2.54 0.39
C LEU A 105 1.76 -2.77 -0.97
N ARG A 106 1.58 -1.69 -1.76
CA ARG A 106 0.99 -1.77 -3.11
C ARG A 106 1.79 -2.68 -4.02
N TRP A 107 3.12 -2.63 -3.92
CA TRP A 107 3.98 -3.51 -4.71
C TRP A 107 3.94 -4.97 -4.23
N ASN A 108 3.91 -5.21 -2.92
CA ASN A 108 3.87 -6.57 -2.38
C ASN A 108 2.55 -7.29 -2.64
N LEU A 109 1.43 -6.56 -2.73
CA LEU A 109 0.09 -7.09 -2.94
C LEU A 109 -0.51 -6.58 -4.26
N SER A 110 0.32 -6.42 -5.30
CA SER A 110 -0.13 -5.81 -6.56
C SER A 110 -1.27 -6.58 -7.20
N ASP A 111 -1.23 -7.92 -7.11
CA ASP A 111 -2.28 -8.81 -7.59
C ASP A 111 -3.62 -8.60 -6.86
N PHE A 112 -3.59 -8.42 -5.54
CA PHE A 112 -4.76 -8.09 -4.74
C PHE A 112 -5.34 -6.73 -5.14
N PHE A 113 -4.50 -5.71 -5.31
CA PHE A 113 -4.97 -4.38 -5.74
C PHE A 113 -5.49 -4.36 -7.18
N ASP A 114 -4.93 -5.19 -8.07
CA ASP A 114 -5.41 -5.36 -9.44
C ASP A 114 -6.74 -6.14 -9.48
N TRP A 115 -6.95 -7.07 -8.53
CA TRP A 115 -8.20 -7.81 -8.37
C TRP A 115 -9.32 -6.94 -7.79
N LEU A 116 -8.99 -5.98 -6.91
CA LEU A 116 -10.01 -5.11 -6.32
C LEU A 116 -10.80 -4.42 -7.44
N PRO A 117 -12.14 -4.53 -7.43
CA PRO A 117 -12.95 -3.91 -8.46
C PRO A 117 -12.63 -2.42 -8.44
N SER A 118 -12.06 -1.91 -9.54
CA SER A 118 -11.81 -0.48 -9.68
C SER A 118 -13.16 0.19 -9.47
N GLY A 119 -13.37 0.86 -8.34
CA GLY A 119 -14.67 1.40 -7.91
C GLY A 119 -15.34 2.31 -8.93
N ALA A 120 -14.64 2.68 -10.00
CA ALA A 120 -15.13 3.45 -11.13
C ALA A 120 -15.70 2.65 -12.32
N LYS A 121 -15.48 1.33 -12.45
CA LYS A 121 -15.92 0.57 -13.66
C LYS A 121 -17.36 0.04 -13.57
N GLY A 122 -17.88 -0.24 -12.37
CA GLY A 122 -19.26 -0.73 -12.20
C GLY A 122 -20.33 0.35 -12.29
N ALA A 123 -20.10 1.51 -11.67
CA ALA A 123 -21.13 2.56 -11.56
C ALA A 123 -21.41 3.29 -12.89
N ARG A 124 -20.47 3.30 -13.86
CA ARG A 124 -20.68 3.95 -15.17
C ARG A 124 -21.38 3.07 -16.20
N GLN A 125 -21.36 1.74 -16.08
CA GLN A 125 -21.98 0.88 -17.08
C GLN A 125 -23.48 0.65 -16.84
N GLU A 126 -23.94 0.67 -15.59
CA GLU A 126 -25.37 0.47 -15.30
C GLU A 126 -26.21 1.73 -15.58
N GLY A 127 -25.65 2.93 -15.41
CA GLY A 127 -26.34 4.19 -15.71
C GLY A 127 -26.47 4.52 -17.20
N ALA A 128 -25.58 3.99 -18.05
CA ALA A 128 -25.60 4.26 -19.49
C ALA A 128 -26.53 3.31 -20.28
N ALA A 129 -26.79 2.11 -19.76
CA ALA A 129 -27.67 1.13 -20.40
C ALA A 129 -29.17 1.38 -20.13
N SER A 130 -29.51 2.03 -19.01
CA SER A 130 -30.91 2.30 -18.63
C SER A 130 -31.49 3.58 -19.25
N ALA A 131 -30.67 4.45 -19.86
CA ALA A 131 -31.12 5.70 -20.48
C ALA A 131 -31.41 5.59 -21.98
N ALA A 132 -31.32 4.38 -22.55
CA ALA A 132 -31.51 4.11 -23.97
C ALA A 132 -32.67 3.14 -24.27
N GLN A 133 -33.59 2.94 -23.32
CA GLN A 133 -34.84 2.17 -23.51
C GLN A 133 -36.07 3.05 -23.24
#